data_AF-A0AAD8BLJ9-F1
#
_entry.id   AF-A0AAD8BLJ9-F1
#
_cell.length_a   1.000
_cell.length_b   1.000
_cell.length_c   1.000
_cell.angle_alpha   90.00
_cell.angle_beta   90.00
_cell.angle_gamma   90.00
#
_symmetry.space_group_name_H-M   'P 1'
#
loop_
_entity.id
_entity.type
_entity.pdbx_description
1 polymer ?
#
loop_
_entity_poly.entity_id
_entity_poly.type
_entity_poly.pdbx_seq_one_letter_code
_entity_poly.pdbx_strand_id
1 'polypeptide(L)'
;MAKIKRKADKRFVSLLISVICAYISAICVIIGLCTNYWIEIKNRNLYREETIAHFGLQRVCWSNSDRCTNSGLDYDRTNTAPAAEGLLITGGFVLVVACCLALFNTYLHQLGRSNQILSAVIAAVLVLASIFLFVGIIIFGVKVEVRTEYLNVGNVQYMGYSFGLTTTAAILLLIGAGFHALTSCSQAQPKFNQNLFFQ
;
A
#
# COMPACT_ATOMS: atom_id res chain seq x y z
N MET A 1 -30.06 -29.86 -24.53
CA MET A 1 -28.76 -29.19 -24.25
C MET A 1 -28.77 -28.66 -22.82
N ALA A 2 -28.19 -29.39 -21.87
CA ALA A 2 -28.09 -28.91 -20.50
C ALA A 2 -27.02 -27.80 -20.42
N LYS A 3 -27.42 -26.57 -20.08
CA LYS A 3 -26.49 -25.51 -19.69
C LYS A 3 -25.83 -25.95 -18.38
N ILE A 4 -24.64 -26.54 -18.46
CA ILE A 4 -23.78 -26.76 -17.31
C ILE A 4 -23.37 -25.38 -16.79
N LYS A 5 -24.09 -24.85 -15.80
CA LYS A 5 -23.64 -23.71 -15.00
C LYS A 5 -22.37 -24.15 -14.29
N ARG A 6 -21.19 -23.85 -14.86
CA ARG A 6 -19.91 -23.94 -14.14
C ARG A 6 -20.04 -23.05 -12.90
N LYS A 7 -20.19 -23.63 -11.71
CA LYS A 7 -19.99 -22.90 -10.47
C LYS A 7 -18.56 -22.36 -10.49
N ALA A 8 -18.39 -21.06 -10.24
CA ALA A 8 -17.07 -20.47 -10.11
C ALA A 8 -16.33 -21.18 -8.96
N ASP A 9 -15.07 -21.55 -9.21
CA ASP A 9 -14.22 -22.16 -8.20
C ASP A 9 -13.98 -21.16 -7.06
N LYS A 10 -14.40 -21.51 -5.84
CA LYS A 10 -14.27 -20.65 -4.66
C LYS A 10 -12.82 -20.26 -4.42
N ARG A 11 -11.86 -21.15 -4.69
CA ARG A 11 -10.43 -20.86 -4.55
C ARG A 11 -9.98 -19.80 -5.54
N PHE A 12 -10.42 -19.90 -6.80
CA PHE A 12 -10.10 -18.91 -7.83
C PHE A 12 -10.67 -17.53 -7.50
N VAL A 13 -11.92 -17.46 -6.99
CA VAL A 13 -12.52 -16.19 -6.57
C VAL A 13 -11.72 -15.56 -5.43
N SER A 14 -11.30 -16.35 -4.43
CA SER A 14 -10.48 -15.87 -3.31
C SER A 14 -9.11 -15.36 -3.78
N LEU A 15 -8.43 -16.08 -4.69
CA LEU A 15 -7.17 -15.64 -5.29
C LEU A 15 -7.34 -14.32 -6.06
N LEU A 16 -8.41 -14.20 -6.83
CA LEU A 16 -8.67 -13.00 -7.62
C LEU A 16 -8.93 -11.77 -6.73
N ILE A 17 -9.75 -11.92 -5.68
CA ILE A 17 -10.00 -10.85 -4.70
C ILE A 17 -8.68 -10.43 -4.04
N SER A 18 -7.88 -11.40 -3.60
CA SER A 18 -6.57 -11.15 -2.99
C SER A 18 -5.65 -10.33 -3.91
N VAL A 19 -5.54 -10.73 -5.19
CA VAL A 19 -4.73 -10.02 -6.19
C VAL A 19 -5.23 -8.60 -6.41
N ILE A 20 -6.55 -8.39 -6.54
CA ILE A 20 -7.14 -7.07 -6.74
C ILE A 20 -6.83 -6.17 -5.53
N CYS A 21 -7.04 -6.66 -4.30
CA CYS A 21 -6.74 -5.93 -3.08
C CYS A 21 -5.24 -5.55 -3.00
N ALA A 22 -4.34 -6.50 -3.28
CA ALA A 22 -2.90 -6.25 -3.27
C ALA A 22 -2.49 -5.22 -4.33
N TYR A 23 -3.06 -5.31 -5.53
CA TYR A 23 -2.75 -4.40 -6.64
C TYR A 23 -3.23 -2.97 -6.39
N ILE A 24 -4.47 -2.81 -5.91
CA ILE A 24 -5.00 -1.50 -5.49
C ILE A 24 -4.14 -0.93 -4.35
N SER A 25 -3.79 -1.77 -3.37
CA SER A 25 -2.91 -1.34 -2.27
C SER A 25 -1.55 -0.87 -2.79
N ALA A 26 -0.95 -1.59 -3.75
CA ALA A 26 0.33 -1.20 -4.34
C ALA A 26 0.25 0.15 -5.04
N ILE A 27 -0.80 0.40 -5.83
CA ILE A 27 -1.04 1.70 -6.47
C ILE A 27 -1.17 2.80 -5.42
N CYS A 28 -1.97 2.57 -4.38
CA CYS A 28 -2.15 3.55 -3.32
C CYS A 28 -0.85 3.82 -2.56
N VAL A 29 -0.05 2.81 -2.23
CA VAL A 29 1.26 3.00 -1.59
C VAL A 29 2.20 3.79 -2.50
N ILE A 30 2.27 3.48 -3.80
CA ILE A 30 3.10 4.21 -4.76
C ILE A 30 2.68 5.68 -4.83
N ILE A 31 1.39 5.96 -4.98
CA ILE A 31 0.88 7.34 -5.00
C ILE A 31 1.20 8.03 -3.67
N GLY A 32 0.97 7.36 -2.54
CA GLY A 32 1.28 7.88 -1.22
C GLY A 32 2.75 8.26 -1.08
N LEU A 33 3.67 7.38 -1.48
CA LEU A 33 5.12 7.62 -1.43
C LEU A 33 5.58 8.74 -2.38
N CYS A 34 4.98 8.84 -3.57
CA CYS A 34 5.40 9.82 -4.58
C CYS A 34 4.78 11.22 -4.42
N THR A 35 3.76 11.37 -3.55
CA THR A 35 3.04 12.64 -3.39
C THR A 35 3.49 13.40 -2.14
N ASN A 36 3.46 14.73 -2.23
CA ASN A 36 3.93 15.62 -1.15
C ASN A 36 2.83 16.01 -0.15
N TYR A 37 1.82 15.15 0.05
CA TYR A 37 0.64 15.46 0.87
C TYR A 37 0.52 14.49 2.06
N TRP A 38 1.61 14.29 2.78
CA TRP A 38 1.60 13.55 4.04
C TRP A 38 1.15 14.42 5.20
N ILE A 39 1.61 15.67 5.23
CA ILE A 39 1.19 16.68 6.22
C ILE A 39 0.91 17.99 5.48
N GLU A 40 -0.16 18.66 5.88
CA GLU A 40 -0.52 19.98 5.38
C GLU A 40 -0.50 20.98 6.54
N ILE A 41 0.23 22.08 6.37
CA ILE A 41 0.27 23.16 7.35
C ILE A 41 -0.32 24.42 6.72
N LYS A 42 -1.31 24.98 7.41
CA LYS A 42 -1.94 26.26 7.04
C LYS A 42 -1.52 27.31 8.03
N ASN A 43 -0.89 28.36 7.54
CA ASN A 43 -0.57 29.55 8.32
C ASN A 43 -1.44 30.72 7.86
N ARG A 44 -2.23 31.25 8.80
CA ARG A 44 -2.91 32.53 8.67
C ARG A 44 -2.05 33.60 9.33
N ASN A 45 -1.29 34.33 8.53
CA ASN A 45 -0.61 35.52 9.02
C ASN A 45 -1.64 36.61 9.38
N LEU A 46 -1.29 37.48 10.34
CA LEU A 46 -2.05 38.68 10.73
C LEU A 46 -2.40 39.59 9.54
N TYR A 47 -1.66 39.48 8.43
CA TYR A 47 -1.82 40.25 7.19
C TYR A 47 -2.70 39.58 6.12
N ARG A 48 -3.50 38.56 6.47
CA ARG A 48 -4.49 37.90 5.57
C ARG A 48 -3.95 37.09 4.39
N GLU A 49 -2.64 36.95 4.24
CA GLU A 49 -2.06 35.99 3.29
C GLU A 49 -2.06 34.58 3.91
N GLU A 50 -2.89 33.69 3.38
CA GLU A 50 -2.90 32.27 3.76
C GLU A 50 -1.75 31.57 3.05
N THR A 51 -0.75 31.10 3.79
CA THR A 51 0.33 30.26 3.23
C THR A 51 0.04 28.81 3.54
N ILE A 52 -0.02 27.98 2.49
CA ILE A 52 -0.25 26.53 2.60
C ILE A 52 1.04 25.82 2.19
N ALA A 53 1.56 24.98 3.09
CA ALA A 53 2.72 24.14 2.85
C ALA A 53 2.31 22.67 2.89
N HIS A 54 2.70 21.93 1.86
CA HIS A 54 2.47 20.50 1.70
C HIS A 54 3.80 19.76 1.91
N PHE A 55 3.86 18.96 2.96
CA PHE A 55 5.01 18.14 3.31
C PHE A 55 4.80 16.72 2.79
N GLY A 56 5.68 16.29 1.91
CA GLY A 56 5.90 14.88 1.57
C GLY A 56 6.91 14.21 2.48
N LEU A 57 7.24 12.97 2.16
CA LEU A 57 8.32 12.25 2.84
C LEU A 57 9.71 12.86 2.54
N GLN A 58 9.91 13.38 1.31
CA GLN A 58 11.23 13.85 0.84
C GLN A 58 11.27 15.34 0.47
N ARG A 59 10.11 15.96 0.22
CA ARG A 59 10.02 17.32 -0.32
C ARG A 59 8.92 18.11 0.35
N VAL A 60 9.10 19.42 0.40
CA VAL A 60 8.10 20.38 0.86
C VAL A 60 7.74 21.29 -0.30
N CYS A 61 6.45 21.50 -0.52
CA CYS A 61 5.93 22.36 -1.59
C CYS A 61 5.01 23.45 -1.01
N TRP A 62 5.13 24.68 -1.50
CA TRP A 62 4.31 25.80 -1.06
C TRP A 62 3.28 26.18 -2.13
N SER A 63 2.01 26.19 -1.76
CA SER A 63 0.90 26.46 -2.69
C SER A 63 0.91 27.88 -3.26
N ASN A 64 1.47 28.87 -2.55
CA ASN A 64 1.41 30.27 -2.99
C ASN A 64 2.49 30.65 -4.01
N SER A 65 3.53 29.84 -4.15
CA SER A 65 4.70 30.18 -4.98
C SER A 65 5.06 29.10 -5.99
N ASP A 66 4.34 27.97 -6.02
CA ASP A 66 4.66 26.76 -6.78
C ASP A 66 6.11 26.28 -6.61
N ARG A 67 6.77 26.70 -5.51
CA ARG A 67 8.13 26.29 -5.18
C ARG A 67 8.06 24.99 -4.41
N CYS A 68 8.86 24.03 -4.82
CA CYS A 68 9.16 22.84 -4.03
C CYS A 68 10.65 22.85 -3.69
N THR A 69 10.97 22.60 -2.42
CA THR A 69 12.35 22.41 -1.98
C THR A 69 12.48 21.02 -1.37
N ASN A 70 13.69 20.46 -1.40
CA ASN A 70 13.97 19.29 -0.58
C ASN A 70 13.78 19.70 0.89
N SER A 71 13.37 18.74 1.73
CA SER A 71 13.39 18.94 3.17
C SER A 71 14.79 19.41 3.57
N GLY A 72 14.89 20.56 4.25
CA GLY A 72 16.16 21.03 4.79
C GLY A 72 16.66 20.09 5.88
N LEU A 73 17.94 20.24 6.26
CA LEU A 73 18.62 19.46 7.32
C LEU A 73 17.81 19.34 8.63
N ASP A 74 16.93 20.30 8.95
CA ASP A 74 16.18 20.31 10.21
C ASP A 74 14.87 19.50 10.21
N TYR A 75 14.28 19.22 9.04
CA TYR A 75 13.16 18.25 8.92
C TYR A 75 13.70 16.81 8.99
N ASP A 76 14.85 16.57 8.34
CA ASP A 76 15.56 15.29 8.33
C ASP A 76 16.26 14.96 9.68
N ARG A 77 16.44 15.96 10.56
CA ARG A 77 17.08 15.79 11.88
C ARG A 77 16.23 15.10 12.93
N THR A 78 14.92 14.97 12.71
CA THR A 78 14.13 14.06 13.55
C THR A 78 14.52 12.64 13.16
N ASN A 79 15.30 11.97 14.01
CA ASN A 79 15.86 10.63 13.78
C ASN A 79 14.80 9.54 13.43
N THR A 80 13.51 9.92 13.46
CA THR A 80 12.32 9.11 13.25
C THR A 80 11.73 9.23 11.84
N ALA A 81 11.89 10.36 11.14
CA ALA A 81 11.33 10.55 9.80
C ALA A 81 12.03 9.68 8.73
N PRO A 82 13.38 9.63 8.66
CA PRO A 82 14.08 8.74 7.73
C PRO A 82 13.81 7.25 8.01
N ALA A 83 13.62 6.90 9.29
CA ALA A 83 13.27 5.54 9.68
C ALA A 83 11.85 5.15 9.22
N ALA A 84 10.88 6.05 9.37
CA ALA A 84 9.52 5.84 8.85
C ALA A 84 9.53 5.70 7.33
N GLU A 85 10.24 6.58 6.63
CA GLU A 85 10.40 6.52 5.17
C GLU A 85 11.03 5.18 4.73
N GLY A 86 12.14 4.77 5.36
CA GLY A 86 12.81 3.51 5.05
C GLY A 86 11.89 2.30 5.22
N LEU A 87 11.06 2.28 6.28
CA LEU A 87 10.07 1.22 6.51
C LEU A 87 8.96 1.23 5.45
N LEU A 88 8.46 2.41 5.06
CA LEU A 88 7.42 2.53 4.04
C LEU A 88 7.92 2.11 2.66
N ILE A 89 9.15 2.51 2.29
CA ILE A 89 9.80 2.08 1.04
C ILE A 89 10.04 0.58 1.04
N THR A 90 10.56 0.03 2.15
CA THR A 90 10.79 -1.43 2.28
C THR A 90 9.48 -2.20 2.18
N GLY A 91 8.43 -1.75 2.89
CA GLY A 91 7.09 -2.35 2.82
C GLY A 91 6.49 -2.27 1.41
N GLY A 92 6.64 -1.13 0.72
CA GLY A 92 6.22 -0.96 -0.66
C GLY A 92 6.96 -1.87 -1.64
N PHE A 93 8.27 -2.04 -1.48
CA PHE A 93 9.06 -2.96 -2.29
C PHE A 93 8.61 -4.41 -2.11
N VAL A 94 8.48 -4.86 -0.86
CA VAL A 94 8.01 -6.22 -0.54
C VAL A 94 6.59 -6.45 -1.08
N LEU A 95 5.72 -5.43 -1.02
CA LEU A 95 4.38 -5.47 -1.61
C LEU A 95 4.41 -5.71 -3.12
N VAL A 96 5.25 -4.99 -3.87
CA VAL A 96 5.37 -5.18 -5.32
C VAL A 96 5.83 -6.60 -5.65
N VAL A 97 6.82 -7.13 -4.92
CA VAL A 97 7.27 -8.52 -5.07
C VAL A 97 6.12 -9.50 -4.79
N ALA A 98 5.35 -9.26 -3.71
CA ALA A 98 4.20 -10.08 -3.37
C ALA A 98 3.10 -10.05 -4.44
N CYS A 99 2.84 -8.90 -5.06
CA CYS A 99 1.92 -8.77 -6.19
C CYS A 99 2.35 -9.62 -7.38
N CYS A 100 3.64 -9.60 -7.75
CA CYS A 100 4.18 -10.44 -8.82
C CYS A 100 3.97 -11.93 -8.52
N LEU A 101 4.26 -12.35 -7.29
CA LEU A 101 4.06 -13.75 -6.87
C LEU A 101 2.58 -14.14 -6.85
N ALA A 102 1.69 -13.26 -6.38
CA ALA A 102 0.25 -13.50 -6.34
C ALA A 102 -0.36 -13.63 -7.76
N LEU A 103 0.10 -12.80 -8.70
CA LEU A 103 -0.26 -12.92 -10.12
C LEU A 103 0.23 -14.24 -10.71
N PHE A 104 1.48 -14.60 -10.45
CA PHE A 104 2.06 -15.87 -10.89
C PHE A 104 1.29 -17.09 -10.33
N ASN A 105 0.93 -17.06 -9.05
CA ASN A 105 0.14 -18.12 -8.43
C ASN A 105 -1.27 -18.24 -9.05
N THR A 106 -1.90 -17.10 -9.38
CA THR A 106 -3.19 -17.08 -10.07
C THR A 106 -3.09 -17.66 -11.48
N TYR A 107 -2.00 -17.39 -12.19
CA TYR A 107 -1.70 -18.01 -13.48
C TYR A 107 -1.50 -19.54 -13.35
N LEU A 108 -0.69 -20.00 -12.39
CA LEU A 108 -0.53 -21.44 -12.10
C LEU A 108 -1.84 -22.12 -11.72
N HIS A 109 -2.76 -21.41 -11.05
CA HIS A 109 -4.08 -21.93 -10.72
C HIS A 109 -4.93 -22.17 -11.97
N GLN A 110 -4.81 -21.32 -12.99
CA GLN A 110 -5.48 -21.55 -14.27
C GLN A 110 -4.95 -22.80 -14.99
N LEU A 111 -3.66 -23.09 -14.83
CA LEU A 111 -3.01 -24.30 -15.34
C LEU A 111 -3.25 -25.55 -14.48
N GLY A 112 -3.93 -25.44 -13.34
CA GLY A 112 -4.13 -26.55 -12.39
C GLY A 112 -2.86 -26.99 -11.64
N ARG A 113 -1.84 -26.14 -11.60
CA ARG A 113 -0.52 -26.41 -10.98
C ARG A 113 -0.26 -25.61 -9.70
N SER A 114 -1.25 -24.85 -9.21
CA SER A 114 -1.07 -24.00 -8.02
C SER A 114 -0.97 -24.83 -6.73
N ASN A 115 0.14 -24.65 -6.02
CA ASN A 115 0.41 -25.33 -4.75
C ASN A 115 -0.10 -24.51 -3.55
N GLN A 116 -0.63 -25.19 -2.54
CA GLN A 116 -1.04 -24.60 -1.27
C GLN A 116 0.12 -23.95 -0.51
N ILE A 117 1.31 -24.56 -0.58
CA ILE A 117 2.52 -24.02 0.07
C ILE A 117 2.89 -22.67 -0.54
N LEU A 118 2.79 -22.54 -1.87
CA LEU A 118 3.05 -21.27 -2.56
C LEU A 118 2.06 -20.18 -2.12
N SER A 119 0.77 -20.51 -2.02
CA SER A 119 -0.25 -19.60 -1.45
C SER A 119 0.09 -19.19 -0.02
N ALA A 120 0.56 -20.11 0.84
CA ALA A 120 0.90 -19.79 2.22
C ALA A 120 2.09 -18.81 2.31
N VAL A 121 3.13 -19.04 1.50
CA VAL A 121 4.30 -18.16 1.42
C VAL A 121 3.90 -16.77 0.95
N ILE A 122 3.08 -16.67 -0.11
CA ILE A 122 2.63 -15.36 -0.62
C ILE A 122 1.80 -14.62 0.43
N ALA A 123 0.91 -15.31 1.14
CA ALA A 123 0.15 -14.71 2.23
C ALA A 123 1.08 -14.15 3.32
N ALA A 124 2.11 -14.90 3.72
CA ALA A 124 3.09 -14.44 4.70
C ALA A 124 3.86 -13.20 4.24
N VAL A 125 4.26 -13.14 2.96
CA VAL A 125 4.94 -11.97 2.39
C VAL A 125 4.01 -10.75 2.33
N LEU A 126 2.74 -10.92 1.98
CA LEU A 126 1.74 -9.84 2.02
C LEU A 126 1.52 -9.31 3.44
N VAL A 127 1.45 -10.19 4.45
CA VAL A 127 1.37 -9.79 5.87
C VAL A 127 2.62 -9.02 6.28
N LEU A 128 3.81 -9.51 5.91
CA LEU A 128 5.08 -8.85 6.24
C LEU A 128 5.17 -7.45 5.61
N ALA A 129 4.80 -7.30 4.34
CA ALA A 129 4.71 -6.00 3.67
C ALA A 129 3.76 -5.06 4.43
N SER A 130 2.60 -5.57 4.83
CA SER A 130 1.64 -4.78 5.60
C SER A 130 2.17 -4.36 6.96
N ILE A 131 2.93 -5.21 7.66
CA ILE A 131 3.54 -4.87 8.95
C ILE A 131 4.52 -3.71 8.76
N PHE A 132 5.40 -3.77 7.77
CA PHE A 132 6.34 -2.67 7.48
C PHE A 132 5.60 -1.36 7.20
N LEU A 133 4.54 -1.40 6.39
CA LEU A 133 3.72 -0.22 6.10
C LEU A 133 3.06 0.33 7.38
N PHE A 134 2.44 -0.51 8.22
CA PHE A 134 1.82 -0.07 9.46
C PHE A 134 2.83 0.54 10.45
N VAL A 135 3.99 -0.09 10.62
CA VAL A 135 5.02 0.44 11.52
C VAL A 135 5.51 1.79 11.01
N GLY A 136 5.74 1.93 9.69
CA GLY A 136 6.09 3.21 9.07
C GLY A 136 5.02 4.29 9.29
N ILE A 137 3.74 3.96 9.06
CA ILE A 137 2.60 4.86 9.29
C ILE A 137 2.51 5.29 10.76
N ILE A 138 2.67 4.36 11.71
CA ILE A 138 2.58 4.65 13.14
C ILE A 138 3.74 5.55 13.58
N ILE A 139 4.97 5.23 13.17
CA ILE A 139 6.13 6.08 13.49
C ILE A 139 5.92 7.48 12.90
N PHE A 140 5.45 7.57 11.65
CA PHE A 140 5.14 8.85 11.04
C PHE A 140 4.05 9.61 11.83
N GLY A 141 2.91 8.98 12.08
CA GLY A 141 1.77 9.62 12.73
C GLY A 141 1.97 10.01 14.20
N VAL A 142 2.85 9.30 14.93
CA VAL A 142 3.09 9.54 16.36
C VAL A 142 4.35 10.38 16.61
N LYS A 143 5.41 10.15 15.82
CA LYS A 143 6.75 10.67 16.13
C LYS A 143 7.28 11.70 15.14
N VAL A 144 6.64 11.90 13.99
CA VAL A 144 7.05 12.94 13.04
C VAL A 144 6.27 14.20 13.37
N GLU A 145 6.87 14.99 14.26
CA GLU A 145 6.42 16.34 14.56
C GLU A 145 7.11 17.31 13.60
N VAL A 146 6.34 18.11 12.86
CA VAL A 146 6.91 19.09 11.94
C VAL A 146 7.41 20.27 12.75
N ARG A 147 8.73 20.51 12.78
CA ARG A 147 9.29 21.71 13.37
C ARG A 147 8.77 22.94 12.62
N THR A 148 8.02 23.77 13.34
CA THR A 148 7.40 25.01 12.86
C THR A 148 8.37 26.18 12.75
N GLU A 149 9.69 25.94 12.79
CA GLU A 149 10.71 27.00 12.72
C GLU A 149 10.61 27.84 11.42
N TYR A 150 9.96 27.29 10.38
CA TYR A 150 9.66 27.99 9.12
C TYR A 150 8.37 28.83 9.14
N LEU A 151 7.56 28.79 10.22
CA LEU A 151 6.19 29.31 10.24
C LEU A 151 5.86 29.97 11.60
N ASN A 152 5.77 31.30 11.62
CA ASN A 152 5.39 32.08 12.81
C ASN A 152 3.90 31.91 13.19
N VAL A 153 3.64 31.96 14.51
CA VAL A 153 2.37 31.93 15.30
C VAL A 153 1.05 31.85 14.50
N GLY A 154 0.22 30.84 14.81
CA GLY A 154 -1.15 30.70 14.27
C GLY A 154 -1.37 29.48 13.36
N ASN A 155 -0.48 28.49 13.40
CA ASN A 155 -0.50 27.35 12.47
C ASN A 155 -1.52 26.29 12.88
N VAL A 156 -2.23 25.75 11.89
CA VAL A 156 -3.00 24.50 12.05
C VAL A 156 -2.37 23.42 11.17
N GLN A 157 -2.09 22.27 11.77
CA GLN A 157 -1.52 21.11 11.10
C GLN A 157 -2.61 20.07 10.84
N TYR A 158 -2.63 19.54 9.62
CA TYR A 158 -3.54 18.48 9.20
C TYR A 158 -2.73 17.32 8.62
N MET A 159 -3.22 16.09 8.84
CA MET A 159 -2.72 14.93 8.10
C MET A 159 -3.27 15.00 6.68
N GLY A 160 -2.37 14.91 5.70
CA GLY A 160 -2.73 14.99 4.29
C GLY A 160 -3.28 13.68 3.73
N TYR A 161 -3.76 13.72 2.50
CA TYR A 161 -4.41 12.55 1.89
C TYR A 161 -3.43 11.40 1.61
N SER A 162 -2.14 11.66 1.39
CA SER A 162 -1.14 10.60 1.13
C SER A 162 -0.99 9.69 2.33
N PHE A 163 -1.03 10.26 3.54
CA PHE A 163 -1.02 9.51 4.79
C PHE A 163 -2.27 8.61 4.90
N GLY A 164 -3.46 9.18 4.65
CA GLY A 164 -4.72 8.44 4.69
C GLY A 164 -4.78 7.32 3.63
N LEU A 165 -4.33 7.61 2.41
CA LEU A 165 -4.29 6.69 1.28
C LEU A 165 -3.33 5.52 1.52
N THR A 166 -2.16 5.78 2.13
CA THR A 166 -1.21 4.72 2.49
C THR A 166 -1.76 3.86 3.64
N THR A 167 -2.50 4.47 4.57
CA THR A 167 -3.18 3.75 5.66
C THR A 167 -4.29 2.84 5.16
N THR A 168 -5.15 3.33 4.26
CA THR A 168 -6.19 2.50 3.66
C THR A 168 -5.59 1.39 2.80
N ALA A 169 -4.47 1.65 2.11
CA ALA A 169 -3.73 0.62 1.39
C ALA A 169 -3.20 -0.49 2.31
N ALA A 170 -2.63 -0.14 3.47
CA ALA A 170 -2.14 -1.13 4.44
C ALA A 170 -3.29 -2.02 4.98
N ILE A 171 -4.46 -1.43 5.25
CA ILE A 171 -5.65 -2.19 5.68
C ILE A 171 -6.15 -3.11 4.56
N LEU A 172 -6.28 -2.59 3.34
CA LEU A 172 -6.72 -3.35 2.18
C LEU A 172 -5.76 -4.51 1.87
N LEU A 173 -4.46 -4.30 2.09
CA LEU A 173 -3.43 -5.32 1.95
C LEU A 173 -3.60 -6.47 2.95
N LEU A 174 -3.92 -6.19 4.22
CA LEU A 174 -4.23 -7.24 5.20
C LEU A 174 -5.45 -8.07 4.79
N ILE A 175 -6.50 -7.41 4.29
CA ILE A 175 -7.69 -8.11 3.78
C ILE A 175 -7.28 -9.02 2.61
N GLY A 176 -6.51 -8.49 1.66
CA GLY A 176 -5.98 -9.26 0.53
C GLY A 176 -5.11 -10.44 0.96
N ALA A 177 -4.28 -10.27 1.99
CA ALA A 177 -3.46 -11.32 2.58
C ALA A 177 -4.32 -12.43 3.20
N GLY A 178 -5.40 -12.06 3.91
CA GLY A 178 -6.37 -13.00 4.47
C GLY A 178 -7.03 -13.87 3.39
N PHE A 179 -7.49 -13.26 2.29
CA PHE A 179 -8.01 -14.01 1.14
C PHE A 179 -6.97 -14.92 0.50
N HIS A 180 -5.69 -14.52 0.46
CA HIS A 180 -4.63 -15.40 -0.03
C HIS A 180 -4.38 -16.56 0.93
N ALA A 181 -4.37 -16.31 2.24
CA ALA A 181 -4.18 -17.31 3.28
C ALA A 181 -5.27 -18.41 3.21
N LEU A 182 -6.54 -18.02 3.03
CA LEU A 182 -7.65 -18.96 2.85
C LEU A 182 -7.44 -19.94 1.68
N THR A 183 -6.73 -19.52 0.63
CA THR A 183 -6.45 -20.39 -0.52
C THR A 183 -5.41 -21.47 -0.20
N SER A 184 -4.60 -21.28 0.83
CA SER A 184 -3.65 -22.27 1.33
C SER A 184 -4.35 -23.47 1.97
N CYS A 185 -5.57 -23.27 2.50
CA CYS A 185 -6.36 -24.33 3.12
C CYS A 185 -7.15 -25.18 2.10
N SER A 186 -7.09 -24.86 0.80
CA SER A 186 -7.90 -25.50 -0.25
C SER A 186 -7.02 -25.99 -1.40
N GLN A 187 -7.25 -27.19 -1.95
CA GLN A 187 -6.48 -27.70 -3.10
C GLN A 187 -7.05 -27.21 -4.43
N ALA A 188 -6.17 -27.00 -5.41
CA ALA A 188 -6.56 -26.55 -6.74
C ALA A 188 -7.15 -27.76 -7.46
N GLN A 189 -8.35 -27.61 -7.99
CA GLN A 189 -8.96 -28.69 -8.75
C GLN A 189 -8.21 -28.86 -10.08
N PRO A 190 -7.73 -30.06 -10.41
CA PRO A 190 -7.01 -30.28 -11.65
C PRO A 190 -7.96 -30.05 -12.84
N LYS A 191 -7.65 -29.04 -13.66
CA LYS A 191 -8.35 -28.78 -14.92
C LYS A 191 -7.76 -29.65 -16.04
N PHE A 192 -7.78 -30.98 -15.88
CA PHE A 192 -7.49 -31.84 -17.02
C PHE A 192 -8.66 -31.76 -18.01
N ASN A 193 -8.33 -31.55 -19.28
CA ASN A 193 -9.27 -31.53 -20.40
C ASN A 193 -10.11 -32.81 -20.38
N GLN A 194 -11.36 -32.72 -19.92
CA GLN A 194 -12.33 -33.82 -20.03
C GLN A 194 -12.68 -34.17 -21.50
N ASN A 195 -12.14 -33.43 -22.47
CA ASN A 195 -12.38 -33.63 -23.89
C ASN A 195 -11.32 -34.51 -24.58
N LEU A 196 -10.26 -34.95 -23.87
CA LEU A 196 -9.18 -35.77 -24.44
C LEU A 196 -9.29 -37.27 -24.13
N PHE A 197 -10.24 -37.67 -23.28
CA PHE A 197 -10.50 -39.08 -22.94
C PHE A 197 -11.74 -39.68 -23.62
N PHE A 198 -12.41 -38.91 -24.49
CA PHE A 198 -13.57 -39.34 -25.28
C PHE A 198 -13.34 -39.10 -26.79
N GLN A 199 -12.14 -39.40 -27.27
CA GLN A 199 -11.87 -39.57 -28.71
C GLN A 199 -11.38 -40.99 -28.96
#